data_AF-A0A950AII4-F1
#
_entry.id   AF-A0A950AII4-F1
#
_cell.length_a   1.000
_cell.length_b   1.000
_cell.length_c   1.000
_cell.angle_alpha   90.00
_cell.angle_beta   90.00
_cell.angle_gamma   90.00
#
_symmetry.space_group_name_H-M   'P 1'
#
loop_
_entity.id
_entity.type
_entity.pdbx_description
1 polymer ?
#
loop_
_entity_poly.entity_id
_entity_poly.type
_entity_poly.pdbx_seq_one_letter_code
_entity_poly.pdbx_strand_id
1 'polypeptide(L)'
;MQFRRLAAERLRWTTLQSSSEQRWFYFASLLMLILFVISYLRLSKPINQIQTEAAKNGESLDNGRELQASWDRSLIIRVPLLVVSLLAQCLVLLVASA
;
A
#
# COMPACT_ATOMS: atom_id res chain seq x y z
N MET A 1 -24.91 29.11 -29.69
CA MET A 1 -24.15 27.89 -30.05
C MET A 1 -22.74 27.87 -29.45
N GLN A 2 -22.03 29.00 -29.43
CA GLN A 2 -20.64 29.15 -28.92
C GLN A 2 -20.48 28.90 -27.41
N PHE A 3 -21.44 29.32 -26.58
CA PHE A 3 -21.40 29.13 -25.12
C PHE A 3 -21.46 27.65 -24.68
N ARG A 4 -22.26 26.83 -25.39
CA ARG A 4 -22.33 25.38 -25.16
C ARG A 4 -21.03 24.67 -25.54
N ARG A 5 -20.29 25.19 -26.53
CA ARG A 5 -19.00 24.66 -26.96
C ARG A 5 -17.91 24.92 -25.91
N LEU A 6 -17.87 26.14 -25.37
CA LEU A 6 -16.94 26.52 -24.31
C LEU A 6 -17.20 25.75 -23.00
N ALA A 7 -18.46 25.55 -22.64
CA ALA A 7 -18.82 24.72 -21.48
C ALA A 7 -18.41 23.25 -21.67
N ALA A 8 -18.63 22.68 -22.86
CA ALA A 8 -18.23 21.31 -23.18
C ALA A 8 -16.70 21.13 -23.24
N GLU A 9 -15.97 22.13 -23.74
CA GLU A 9 -14.51 22.13 -23.73
C GLU A 9 -13.97 22.23 -22.31
N ARG A 10 -14.50 23.12 -21.48
CA ARG A 10 -14.11 23.23 -20.06
C ARG A 10 -14.35 21.93 -19.29
N LEU A 11 -15.50 21.27 -19.49
CA LEU A 11 -15.79 19.96 -18.87
C LEU A 11 -14.81 18.87 -19.33
N ARG A 12 -14.45 18.87 -20.62
CA ARG A 12 -13.51 17.91 -21.21
C ARG A 12 -12.09 18.10 -20.70
N TRP A 13 -11.64 19.34 -20.50
CA TRP A 13 -10.32 19.62 -19.91
C TRP A 13 -10.26 19.18 -18.44
N THR A 14 -11.32 19.41 -17.65
CA THR A 14 -11.37 18.97 -16.25
C THR A 14 -11.38 17.45 -16.09
N THR A 15 -12.09 16.72 -16.97
CA THR A 15 -12.15 15.26 -16.91
C THR A 15 -10.86 14.58 -17.41
N LEU A 16 -10.22 15.13 -18.45
CA LEU A 16 -8.92 14.65 -18.93
C LEU A 16 -7.80 14.88 -17.90
N GLN A 17 -7.81 16.04 -17.24
CA GLN A 17 -6.84 16.33 -16.18
C GLN A 17 -7.01 15.38 -14.99
N SER A 18 -8.25 15.19 -14.52
CA SER A 18 -8.64 14.17 -13.53
C SER A 18 -8.14 12.77 -13.90
N SER A 19 -8.32 12.35 -15.15
CA SER A 19 -7.94 11.00 -15.60
C SER A 19 -6.42 10.77 -15.55
N SER A 20 -5.63 11.80 -15.86
CA SER A 20 -4.16 11.73 -15.81
C SER A 20 -3.60 11.76 -14.39
N GLU A 21 -4.21 12.54 -13.49
CA GLU A 21 -3.81 12.63 -12.08
C GLU A 21 -4.18 11.36 -11.30
N GLN A 22 -5.36 10.78 -11.57
CA GLN A 22 -5.80 9.50 -10.99
C GLN A 22 -4.84 8.35 -11.33
N ARG A 23 -4.30 8.31 -12.56
CA ARG A 23 -3.32 7.29 -12.98
C ARG A 23 -2.11 7.22 -12.04
N TRP A 24 -1.59 8.37 -11.61
CA TRP A 24 -0.45 8.41 -10.70
C TRP A 24 -0.76 7.82 -9.32
N PHE A 25 -1.96 8.05 -8.80
CA PHE A 25 -2.38 7.43 -7.53
C PHE A 25 -2.51 5.91 -7.64
N TYR A 26 -3.02 5.39 -8.77
CA TYR A 26 -3.02 3.93 -9.02
C TYR A 26 -1.60 3.36 -9.04
N PHE A 27 -0.67 4.00 -9.78
CA PHE A 27 0.72 3.54 -9.84
C PHE A 27 1.41 3.62 -8.48
N ALA A 28 1.24 4.72 -7.75
CA ALA A 28 1.80 4.89 -6.41
C ALA A 28 1.25 3.82 -5.46
N SER A 29 -0.06 3.57 -5.51
CA SER A 29 -0.70 2.54 -4.69
C SER A 29 -0.16 1.14 -4.98
N LEU A 30 -0.05 0.78 -6.26
CA LEU A 30 0.49 -0.50 -6.68
C LEU A 30 1.96 -0.67 -6.28
N LEU A 31 2.78 0.38 -6.48
CA LEU A 31 4.19 0.37 -6.09
C LEU A 31 4.34 0.15 -4.57
N MET A 32 3.59 0.89 -3.76
CA MET A 32 3.63 0.75 -2.30
C MET A 32 3.18 -0.65 -1.86
N LEU A 33 2.17 -1.23 -2.53
CA LEU A 33 1.73 -2.60 -2.26
C LEU A 33 2.81 -3.63 -2.63
N ILE A 34 3.49 -3.46 -3.77
CA ILE A 34 4.59 -4.34 -4.17
C ILE A 34 5.73 -4.27 -3.15
N LEU A 35 6.12 -3.06 -2.72
CA LEU A 35 7.14 -2.87 -1.70
C LEU A 35 6.73 -3.49 -0.35
N PHE A 36 5.46 -3.38 0.02
CA PHE A 36 4.90 -4.06 1.19
C PHE A 36 5.05 -5.57 1.10
N VAL A 37 4.66 -6.17 -0.03
CA VAL A 37 4.75 -7.61 -0.27
C VAL A 37 6.20 -8.09 -0.24
N ILE A 38 7.11 -7.38 -0.90
CA ILE A 38 8.54 -7.69 -0.87
C ILE A 38 9.07 -7.64 0.56
N SER A 39 8.74 -6.59 1.32
CA SER A 39 9.14 -6.44 2.73
C SER A 39 8.60 -7.58 3.60
N TYR A 40 7.34 -7.97 3.39
CA TYR A 40 6.74 -9.10 4.07
C TYR A 40 7.48 -10.42 3.76
N LEU A 41 7.69 -10.72 2.49
CA LEU A 41 8.32 -11.97 2.05
C LEU A 41 9.77 -12.09 2.51
N ARG A 42 10.51 -10.98 2.54
CA ARG A 42 11.95 -10.98 2.88
C ARG A 42 12.22 -10.89 4.37
N LEU A 43 11.38 -10.19 5.14
CA LEU A 43 11.65 -9.91 6.55
C LEU A 43 10.69 -10.68 7.48
N SER A 44 9.39 -10.59 7.20
CA SER A 44 8.37 -11.04 8.18
C SER A 44 8.12 -12.53 8.07
N LYS A 45 7.94 -13.02 6.85
CA LYS A 45 7.70 -14.45 6.59
C LYS A 45 8.75 -15.37 7.25
N PRO A 46 10.07 -15.15 7.08
CA PRO A 46 11.06 -16.04 7.71
C PRO A 46 11.03 -15.98 9.24
N ILE A 47 10.87 -14.78 9.84
CA ILE A 47 10.75 -14.64 11.30
C ILE A 47 9.52 -15.39 11.83
N ASN A 48 8.38 -15.23 11.16
CA ASN A 48 7.15 -15.93 11.53
C ASN A 48 7.31 -17.45 11.42
N GLN A 49 8.04 -17.94 10.41
CA GLN A 49 8.27 -19.38 10.23
C GLN A 49 9.05 -19.96 11.43
N ILE A 50 10.15 -19.33 11.84
CA ILE A 50 10.95 -19.77 12.99
C ILE A 50 10.11 -19.81 14.27
N GLN A 51 9.37 -18.72 14.55
CA GLN A 51 8.51 -18.64 15.73
C GLN A 51 7.37 -19.67 15.68
N THR A 52 6.79 -19.90 14.50
CA THR A 52 5.71 -20.87 14.30
C THR A 52 6.20 -22.30 14.49
N GLU A 53 7.39 -22.63 13.99
CA GLU A 53 7.99 -23.96 14.14
C GLU A 53 8.30 -24.26 15.61
N ALA A 54 8.95 -23.33 16.32
CA ALA A 54 9.20 -23.48 17.76
C ALA A 54 7.89 -23.66 18.55
N ALA A 55 6.87 -22.84 18.26
CA ALA A 55 5.57 -22.94 18.92
C ALA A 55 4.87 -24.29 18.65
N LYS A 56 4.98 -24.83 17.43
CA LYS A 56 4.43 -26.15 17.08
C LYS A 56 5.12 -27.29 17.82
N ASN A 57 6.42 -27.15 18.09
CA ASN A 57 7.21 -28.15 18.80
C ASN A 57 7.17 -27.98 20.33
N GLY A 58 6.54 -26.91 20.84
CA GLY A 58 6.55 -26.57 22.27
C GLY A 58 7.91 -26.08 22.77
N GLU A 59 8.77 -25.62 21.86
CA GLU A 59 10.13 -25.16 22.14
C GLU A 59 10.15 -23.67 22.47
N SER A 60 11.03 -23.28 23.39
CA SER A 60 11.39 -21.89 23.62
C SER A 60 12.60 -21.53 22.75
N LEU A 61 12.61 -20.32 22.18
CA LEU A 61 13.73 -19.81 21.41
C LEU A 61 14.65 -18.99 22.31
N ASP A 62 15.92 -19.38 22.41
CA ASP A 62 16.94 -18.66 23.18
C ASP A 62 17.07 -17.19 22.73
N ASN A 63 16.91 -16.94 21.42
CA ASN A 63 16.94 -15.62 20.80
C ASN A 63 15.55 -15.02 20.56
N GLY A 64 14.52 -15.48 21.27
CA GLY A 64 13.13 -15.04 21.05
C GLY A 64 12.94 -13.52 21.15
N ARG A 65 13.63 -12.86 22.08
CA ARG A 65 13.58 -11.38 22.24
C ARG A 65 14.18 -10.64 21.04
N GLU A 66 15.25 -11.17 20.46
CA GLU A 66 15.90 -10.57 19.28
C GLU A 66 15.03 -10.74 18.04
N LEU A 67 14.44 -11.92 17.86
CA LEU A 67 13.47 -12.19 16.80
C LEU A 67 12.25 -11.25 16.92
N GLN A 68 11.74 -11.03 18.13
CA GLN A 68 10.65 -10.09 18.38
C GLN A 68 11.04 -8.65 18.00
N ALA A 69 12.22 -8.18 18.42
CA ALA A 69 12.69 -6.85 18.06
C ALA A 69 12.86 -6.68 16.53
N SER A 70 13.29 -7.73 15.83
CA SER A 70 13.37 -7.74 14.36
C SER A 70 11.98 -7.71 13.71
N TRP A 71 11.01 -8.45 14.27
CA TRP A 71 9.62 -8.42 13.84
C TRP A 71 9.01 -7.02 13.98
N ASP A 72 9.21 -6.39 15.14
CA ASP A 72 8.69 -5.05 15.43
C ASP A 72 9.31 -4.01 14.49
N ARG A 73 10.61 -4.12 14.20
CA ARG A 73 11.29 -3.26 13.23
C ARG A 73 10.71 -3.41 11.81
N SER A 74 10.34 -4.63 11.41
CA SER A 74 9.68 -4.87 10.12
C SER A 74 8.32 -4.16 10.02
N LEU A 75 7.58 -4.04 11.13
CA LEU A 75 6.29 -3.31 11.14
C LEU A 75 6.47 -1.83 10.79
N ILE A 76 7.55 -1.20 11.25
CA ILE A 76 7.86 0.22 10.95
C ILE A 76 7.95 0.47 9.45
N ILE A 77 8.31 -0.53 8.65
CA ILE A 77 8.38 -0.42 7.18
C ILE A 77 7.03 -0.80 6.55
N ARG A 78 6.47 -1.94 6.95
CA ARG A 78 5.27 -2.50 6.30
C ARG A 78 4.03 -1.66 6.54
N VAL A 79 3.83 -1.18 7.76
CA VAL A 79 2.61 -0.44 8.10
C VAL A 79 2.48 0.85 7.27
N PRO A 80 3.51 1.72 7.18
CA PRO A 80 3.42 2.91 6.33
C PRO A 80 3.19 2.58 4.86
N LEU A 81 3.86 1.56 4.30
CA LEU A 81 3.67 1.16 2.91
C LEU A 81 2.21 0.76 2.63
N LEU A 82 1.61 -0.06 3.51
CA LEU A 82 0.22 -0.47 3.36
C LEU A 82 -0.75 0.71 3.55
N VAL A 83 -0.51 1.56 4.54
CA VAL A 83 -1.34 2.75 4.81
C VAL A 83 -1.33 3.69 3.60
N VAL A 84 -0.16 4.01 3.05
CA VAL A 84 -0.05 4.87 1.87
C VAL A 84 -0.74 4.22 0.66
N SER A 85 -0.57 2.91 0.45
CA SER A 85 -1.23 2.18 -0.63
C SER A 85 -2.76 2.28 -0.53
N LEU A 86 -3.31 2.07 0.66
CA LEU A 86 -4.74 2.17 0.94
C LEU A 86 -5.28 3.59 0.78
N LEU A 87 -4.59 4.60 1.33
CA LEU A 87 -5.01 6.00 1.22
C LEU A 87 -5.05 6.45 -0.25
N ALA A 88 -4.07 6.06 -1.05
CA ALA A 88 -4.07 6.35 -2.49
C ALA A 88 -5.27 5.70 -3.21
N GLN A 89 -5.63 4.46 -2.86
CA GLN A 89 -6.83 3.79 -3.39
C GLN A 89 -8.13 4.46 -2.93
N CYS A 90 -8.25 4.79 -1.65
CA CYS A 90 -9.42 5.50 -1.12
C CYS A 90 -9.63 6.84 -1.81
N LEU A 91 -8.57 7.62 -2.03
CA LEU A 91 -8.66 8.91 -2.71
C LEU A 91 -9.17 8.76 -4.15
N VAL A 92 -8.63 7.78 -4.88
CA VAL A 92 -9.09 7.48 -6.23
C VAL A 92 -10.57 7.08 -6.26
N LEU A 93 -11.00 6.21 -5.36
CA LEU A 93 -12.40 5.77 -5.27
C LEU A 93 -13.33 6.94 -4.88
N LEU A 94 -12.90 7.83 -4.01
CA LEU A 94 -13.66 9.03 -3.63
C LEU A 94 -13.83 9.98 -4.81
N VAL A 95 -12.76 10.24 -5.58
CA VAL A 95 -12.84 11.13 -6.75
C VAL A 95 -13.64 10.48 -7.89
N ALA A 96 -13.54 9.16 -8.06
CA ALA A 96 -14.29 8.45 -9.11
C ALA A 96 -15.78 8.25 -8.79
N SER A 97 -16.18 8.34 -7.52
CA SER A 97 -17.57 8.19 -7.08
C SER A 97 -18.32 9.51 -6.85
N ALA A 98 -17.63 10.65 -6.96
CA ALA A 98 -18.19 11.99 -6.89
C ALA A 98 -18.64 12.49 -8.27
#